data_AF-A0A7Y4X9Q3-F1
#
_entry.id   AF-A0A7Y4X9Q3-F1
#
_cell.length_a   1.000
_cell.length_b   1.000
_cell.length_c   1.000
_cell.angle_alpha   90.00
_cell.angle_beta   90.00
_cell.angle_gamma   90.00
#
_symmetry.space_group_name_H-M   'P 1'
#
loop_
_entity.id
_entity.type
_entity.pdbx_description
1 polymer ?
#
loop_
_entity_poly.entity_id
_entity_poly.type
_entity_poly.pdbx_seq_one_letter_code
_entity_poly.pdbx_strand_id
1 'polypeptide(L)'
;MHIRKLALLFFLFTLPVFAQDRIGAISVRVTLDHSDWRYEIGQPVKFTISVIQDGQPVPNAVVKYRVGPEAMTPTMEKSVTLTSPT
;
A
#
# COMPACT_ATOMS: atom_id res chain seq x y z
N MET A 1 -10.24 52.90 -7.14
CA MET A 1 -10.14 52.06 -5.92
C MET A 1 -10.67 50.63 -6.14
N HIS A 2 -10.48 50.04 -7.33
CA HIS A 2 -10.97 48.68 -7.63
C HIS A 2 -9.84 47.73 -8.06
N ILE A 3 -8.82 48.26 -8.76
CA ILE A 3 -7.62 47.52 -9.17
C ILE A 3 -6.82 46.93 -8.01
N ARG A 4 -6.67 47.65 -6.89
CA ARG A 4 -6.00 47.13 -5.68
C ARG A 4 -6.75 45.95 -5.06
N LYS A 5 -8.09 46.02 -5.04
CA LYS A 5 -8.95 44.96 -4.51
C LYS A 5 -8.92 43.73 -5.42
N LEU A 6 -8.87 43.93 -6.73
CA LEU A 6 -8.77 42.86 -7.72
C LEU A 6 -7.40 42.16 -7.70
N ALA A 7 -6.31 42.93 -7.54
CA ALA A 7 -4.97 42.37 -7.37
C ALA A 7 -4.84 41.57 -6.07
N LEU A 8 -5.48 42.02 -4.98
CA LEU A 8 -5.50 41.28 -3.70
C LEU A 8 -6.29 39.97 -3.82
N LEU A 9 -7.41 39.97 -4.55
CA LEU A 9 -8.21 38.77 -4.80
C LEU A 9 -7.45 37.74 -5.65
N PHE A 10 -6.73 38.20 -6.68
CA PHE A 10 -5.89 37.35 -7.51
C PHE A 10 -4.73 36.74 -6.71
N PHE A 11 -4.10 37.53 -5.84
CA PHE A 11 -3.03 37.06 -4.95
C PHE A 11 -3.54 36.00 -3.96
N LEU A 12 -4.73 36.19 -3.37
CA LEU A 12 -5.37 35.19 -2.50
C LEU A 12 -5.66 33.86 -3.21
N PHE A 13 -5.97 33.91 -4.52
CA PHE A 13 -6.30 32.72 -5.30
C PHE A 13 -5.07 31.86 -5.65
N THR A 14 -3.86 32.42 -5.58
CA THR A 14 -2.61 31.68 -5.85
C THR A 14 -2.03 30.91 -4.65
N LEU A 15 -2.57 31.12 -3.45
CA LEU A 15 -2.07 30.51 -2.20
C LEU A 15 -2.23 28.98 -2.08
N PRO A 16 -3.21 28.28 -2.70
CA PRO A 16 -3.41 26.85 -2.41
C PRO A 16 -2.50 25.88 -3.20
N VAL A 17 -1.54 26.36 -4.01
CA VAL A 17 -0.72 25.48 -4.87
C VAL A 17 0.35 24.70 -4.09
N PHE A 18 0.76 25.18 -2.91
CA PHE A 18 1.90 24.61 -2.17
C PHE A 18 1.54 23.55 -1.10
N ALA A 19 0.28 23.10 -1.01
CA ALA A 19 -0.21 22.31 0.13
C ALA A 19 -0.75 20.90 -0.20
N GLN A 20 -0.54 20.37 -1.41
CA GLN A 20 -0.93 18.99 -1.72
C GLN A 20 0.17 18.00 -1.35
N ASP A 21 0.43 17.85 -0.05
CA ASP A 21 1.22 16.72 0.41
C ASP A 21 0.39 15.44 0.19
N ARG A 22 0.75 14.65 -0.82
CA ARG A 22 0.06 13.40 -1.11
C ARG A 22 0.85 12.26 -0.48
N ILE A 23 0.29 11.66 0.57
CA ILE A 23 0.72 10.34 0.99
C ILE A 23 0.05 9.37 0.03
N GLY A 24 0.82 8.82 -0.91
CA GLY A 24 0.30 7.89 -1.91
C GLY A 24 -0.41 6.71 -1.24
N ALA A 25 -1.50 6.24 -1.83
CA ALA A 25 -2.30 5.16 -1.25
C ALA A 25 -1.50 3.86 -1.28
N ILE A 26 -1.22 3.29 -0.10
CA ILE A 26 -0.52 2.01 0.04
C ILE A 26 -1.55 0.89 0.08
N SER A 27 -1.38 -0.10 -0.79
CA SER A 27 -2.15 -1.34 -0.79
C SER A 27 -1.23 -2.54 -0.62
N VAL A 28 -1.63 -3.45 0.25
CA VAL A 28 -0.96 -4.75 0.44
C VAL A 28 -1.85 -5.80 -0.19
N ARG A 29 -1.32 -6.50 -1.19
CA ARG A 29 -2.04 -7.58 -1.89
C ARG A 29 -1.37 -8.91 -1.59
N VAL A 30 -2.18 -9.86 -1.13
CA VAL A 30 -1.78 -11.25 -0.89
C VAL A 30 -2.49 -12.12 -1.92
N THR A 31 -1.73 -12.91 -2.67
CA THR A 31 -2.28 -13.84 -3.67
C THR A 31 -1.83 -15.27 -3.37
N LEU A 32 -2.71 -16.21 -3.70
CA LEU A 32 -2.42 -17.64 -3.71
C LEU A 32 -1.79 -18.03 -5.05
N ASP A 33 -1.10 -19.16 -5.06
CA ASP A 33 -0.61 -19.80 -6.28
C ASP A 33 -1.69 -20.60 -7.03
N HIS A 34 -2.84 -20.87 -6.40
CA HIS A 34 -4.02 -21.49 -7.02
C HIS A 34 -5.18 -20.49 -7.09
N SER A 35 -5.87 -20.45 -8.23
CA SER A 35 -7.00 -19.54 -8.44
C SER A 35 -8.29 -20.00 -7.77
N ASP A 36 -8.44 -21.30 -7.54
CA ASP A 36 -9.64 -21.92 -6.97
C ASP A 36 -9.54 -22.24 -5.47
N TRP A 37 -8.38 -21.94 -4.87
CA TRP A 37 -8.09 -22.08 -3.44
C TRP A 37 -8.08 -23.53 -2.93
N ARG A 38 -8.06 -24.51 -3.83
CA ARG A 38 -8.09 -25.93 -3.48
C ARG A 38 -6.68 -26.50 -3.41
N TYR A 39 -6.41 -27.24 -2.35
CA TYR A 39 -5.16 -27.93 -2.11
C TYR A 39 -5.43 -29.35 -1.63
N GLU A 40 -4.57 -30.28 -2.02
CA GLU A 40 -4.55 -31.63 -1.46
C GLU A 40 -3.96 -31.63 -0.05
N ILE A 41 -4.29 -32.65 0.74
CA ILE A 41 -3.75 -32.81 2.09
C ILE A 41 -2.23 -32.99 2.00
N GLY A 42 -1.50 -32.13 2.69
CA GLY A 42 -0.03 -32.12 2.67
C GLY A 42 0.58 -31.34 1.52
N GLN A 43 -0.22 -30.82 0.57
CA GLN A 43 0.29 -29.95 -0.47
C GLN A 43 0.73 -28.60 0.14
N PRO A 44 1.95 -28.12 -0.16
CA PRO A 44 2.40 -26.83 0.32
C PRO A 44 1.61 -25.70 -0.34
N VAL A 45 1.19 -24.72 0.46
CA VAL A 45 0.50 -23.49 -0.01
C VAL A 45 1.53 -22.37 -0.16
N LYS A 46 1.56 -21.71 -1.32
CA LYS A 46 2.43 -20.54 -1.53
C LYS A 46 1.60 -19.26 -1.56
N PHE A 47 1.95 -18.34 -0.66
CA PHE A 47 1.45 -16.97 -0.65
C PHE A 47 2.47 -16.02 -1.28
N THR A 48 1.99 -15.09 -2.09
CA THR A 48 2.80 -14.00 -2.63
C THR A 48 2.27 -12.69 -2.07
N ILE A 49 3.14 -11.90 -1.43
CA ILE A 49 2.80 -10.59 -0.88
C ILE A 49 3.42 -9.52 -1.77
N SER A 50 2.62 -8.54 -2.17
CA SER A 50 3.04 -7.36 -2.92
C SER A 50 2.58 -6.08 -2.22
N VAL A 51 3.45 -5.09 -2.15
CA VAL A 51 3.13 -3.75 -1.63
C VAL A 51 3.14 -2.80 -2.82
N ILE A 52 2.04 -2.08 -3.01
CA ILE A 52 1.83 -1.17 -4.14
C ILE A 52 1.47 0.20 -3.58
N GLN A 53 2.17 1.25 -4.01
CA GLN A 53 1.87 2.64 -3.70
C GLN A 53 1.58 3.40 -4.98
N ASP A 54 0.41 4.04 -5.07
CA ASP A 54 -0.04 4.78 -6.27
C ASP A 54 0.09 3.97 -7.58
N GLY A 55 -0.16 2.66 -7.52
CA GLY A 55 -0.07 1.75 -8.67
C GLY A 55 1.34 1.23 -9.00
N GLN A 56 2.37 1.63 -8.25
CA GLN A 56 3.75 1.16 -8.43
C GLN A 56 4.18 0.20 -7.31
N PRO A 57 4.91 -0.89 -7.60
CA PRO A 57 5.48 -1.74 -6.56
C PRO A 57 6.44 -0.97 -5.65
N VAL A 58 6.38 -1.24 -4.35
CA VAL A 58 7.30 -0.68 -3.35
C VAL A 58 8.40 -1.70 -3.06
N PRO A 59 9.61 -1.51 -3.61
CA PRO A 59 10.72 -2.42 -3.35
C PRO A 59 11.22 -2.28 -1.91
N ASN A 60 11.77 -3.36 -1.34
CA ASN A 60 12.35 -3.37 0.01
C ASN A 60 11.36 -2.99 1.13
N ALA A 61 10.05 -3.09 0.88
CA ALA A 61 9.07 -2.89 1.92
C ALA A 61 9.23 -3.95 3.03
N VAL A 62 9.24 -3.52 4.28
CA VAL A 62 9.24 -4.42 5.45
C VAL A 62 7.81 -4.81 5.77
N VAL A 63 7.49 -6.08 5.58
CA VAL A 63 6.16 -6.64 5.84
C VAL A 63 6.22 -7.55 7.05
N LYS A 64 5.37 -7.26 8.04
CA LYS A 64 5.07 -8.16 9.15
C LYS A 64 3.79 -8.93 8.84
N TYR A 65 3.83 -10.26 8.94
CA TYR A 65 2.67 -11.10 8.68
C TYR A 65 2.54 -12.19 9.75
N ARG A 66 1.30 -12.64 9.92
CA ARG A 66 0.90 -13.68 10.87
C ARG A 66 0.06 -14.74 10.15
N VAL A 67 0.25 -15.99 10.52
CA VAL A 67 -0.50 -17.13 9.97
C VAL A 67 -1.04 -17.96 11.14
N GLY A 68 -2.32 -18.27 11.12
CA GLY A 68 -3.00 -19.08 12.13
C GLY A 68 -4.52 -19.04 11.96
N PRO A 69 -5.25 -19.78 12.81
CA PRO A 69 -6.70 -19.75 12.83
C PRO A 69 -7.26 -18.35 13.14
N GLU A 70 -8.44 -18.05 12.60
CA GLU A 70 -9.10 -16.77 12.82
C GLU A 70 -9.40 -16.56 14.31
N ALA A 71 -9.17 -15.33 14.79
CA ALA A 71 -9.37 -14.92 16.19
C ALA A 71 -8.60 -15.72 17.26
N MET A 72 -7.59 -16.52 16.88
CA MET A 72 -6.74 -17.27 17.79
C MET A 72 -5.29 -16.75 17.79
N THR A 73 -4.49 -17.24 18.73
CA THR A 73 -3.05 -16.98 18.73
C THR A 73 -2.43 -17.48 17.42
N PRO A 74 -1.66 -16.66 16.71
CA PRO A 74 -1.03 -17.04 15.45
C PRO A 74 -0.04 -18.19 15.68
N THR A 75 -0.07 -19.17 14.78
CA THR A 75 0.89 -20.28 14.80
C THR A 75 2.27 -19.84 14.29
N MET A 76 2.31 -18.78 13.47
CA MET A 76 3.53 -18.21 12.94
C MET A 76 3.42 -16.69 12.84
N GLU A 77 4.50 -15.99 13.20
CA GLU A 77 4.68 -14.55 13.00
C GLU A 77 6.07 -14.29 12.44
N LYS A 78 6.15 -13.49 11.37
CA LYS A 78 7.41 -13.19 10.68
C LYS A 78 7.44 -11.75 10.19
N SER A 79 8.66 -11.22 10.06
CA SER A 79 8.95 -9.94 9.41
C SER A 79 9.91 -10.21 8.25
N VAL A 80 9.56 -9.77 7.05
CA VAL A 80 10.36 -9.97 5.83
C VAL A 80 10.50 -8.68 5.05
N THR A 81 11.65 -8.50 4.41
CA THR A 81 11.87 -7.42 3.44
C THR A 81 11.56 -7.94 2.05
N LEU A 82 10.65 -7.29 1.33
CA LEU A 82 10.30 -7.70 -0.03
C LEU A 82 11.45 -7.39 -1.00
N THR A 83 11.84 -8.39 -1.78
CA THR A 83 12.72 -8.20 -2.93
C THR A 83 11.90 -7.76 -4.14
N SER A 84 12.45 -6.83 -4.93
CA SER A 84 11.85 -6.50 -6.24
C SER A 84 11.80 -7.76 -7.11
N PRO A 85 10.70 -8.01 -7.86
CA PRO A 85 10.78 -8.95 -8.95
C PRO A 85 11.85 -8.42 -9.93
N THR A 86 12.85 -9.25 -10.21
CA THR A 86 13.87 -8.99 -11.25
C THR A 86 13.24 -9.11 -12.63
#